data_AF-A0A1F9DNS6-F1
#
_entry.id   AF-A0A1F9DNS6-F1
#
_cell.length_a   1.000
_cell.length_b   1.000
_cell.length_c   1.000
_cell.angle_alpha   90.00
_cell.angle_beta   90.00
_cell.angle_gamma   90.00
#
_symmetry.space_group_name_H-M   'P 1'
#
loop_
_entity.id
_entity.type
_entity.pdbx_description
1 polymer ?
#
loop_
_entity_poly.entity_id
_entity_poly.type
_entity_poly.pdbx_seq_one_letter_code
_entity_poly.pdbx_strand_id
1 'polypeptide(L)'
;MELDSQGYPQKSDQSQGRFLVRSNQFKDPAIYSEGTLITVVGRLEDSETRLIGEMPYLYPVITVMEMKKWSPGEDMWPRIHFGFGIGTHF
;
A
#
# COMPACT_ATOMS: atom_id res chain seq x y z
N MET A 1 11.25 5.20 -3.10
CA MET A 1 10.35 4.11 -2.70
C MET A 1 10.72 2.93 -3.57
N GLU A 2 11.37 1.92 -2.98
CA GLU A 2 11.77 0.73 -3.73
C GLU A 2 10.59 -0.24 -3.79
N LEU A 3 10.35 -0.76 -4.99
CA LEU A 3 9.36 -1.79 -5.24
C LEU A 3 10.08 -3.14 -5.37
N ASP A 4 9.45 -4.23 -5.00
CA ASP A 4 9.97 -5.57 -5.31
C ASP A 4 9.75 -5.92 -6.79
N SER A 5 10.16 -7.12 -7.20
CA SER A 5 10.01 -7.60 -8.58
C SER A 5 8.55 -7.75 -9.02
N GLN A 6 7.60 -7.72 -8.08
CA GLN A 6 6.16 -7.78 -8.32
C GLN A 6 5.51 -6.38 -8.26
N GLY A 7 6.31 -5.33 -8.10
CA GLY A 7 5.82 -3.95 -8.01
C GLY A 7 5.23 -3.59 -6.65
N TYR A 8 5.34 -4.45 -5.64
CA TYR A 8 4.85 -4.15 -4.30
C TYR A 8 5.84 -3.25 -3.55
N PRO A 9 5.34 -2.33 -2.70
CA PRO A 9 6.21 -1.55 -1.84
C PRO A 9 6.96 -2.45 -0.85
N GLN A 10 8.30 -2.36 -0.86
CA GLN A 10 9.11 -3.07 0.12
C GLN A 10 8.90 -2.48 1.52
N LYS A 11 8.71 -3.34 2.52
CA LYS A 11 8.70 -2.93 3.92
C LYS A 11 10.11 -2.49 4.31
N SER A 12 10.28 -1.20 4.53
CA SER A 12 11.51 -0.60 5.06
C SER A 12 11.17 0.13 6.36
N ASP A 13 12.10 0.11 7.31
CA ASP A 13 11.99 0.89 8.54
C ASP A 13 12.13 2.40 8.28
N GLN A 14 12.56 2.78 7.06
CA GLN A 14 12.65 4.18 6.66
C GLN A 14 11.29 4.72 6.19
N SER A 15 10.65 5.51 7.05
CA SER A 15 9.47 6.31 6.70
C SER A 15 9.90 7.72 6.25
N GLN A 16 9.28 8.23 5.17
CA GLN A 16 9.42 9.63 4.76
C GLN A 16 8.45 10.57 5.50
N GLY A 17 7.77 10.07 6.55
CA GLY A 17 6.79 10.81 7.33
C GLY A 17 5.38 10.22 7.26
N ARG A 18 4.45 10.84 8.00
CA ARG A 18 3.03 10.47 8.04
C ARG A 18 2.21 11.55 7.36
N PHE A 19 1.14 11.15 6.68
CA PHE A 19 0.21 12.05 6.01
C PHE A 19 -1.23 11.61 6.26
N LEU A 20 -2.17 12.53 6.05
CA LEU A 20 -3.59 12.25 6.11
C LEU A 20 -4.17 12.20 4.69
N VAL A 21 -5.11 11.29 4.49
CA VAL A 21 -5.84 11.15 3.23
C VAL A 21 -7.29 11.56 3.46
N ARG A 22 -7.74 12.58 2.76
CA ARG A 22 -9.10 13.13 2.86
C ARG A 22 -9.92 12.72 1.66
N SER A 23 -10.99 11.96 1.93
CA SER A 23 -11.98 11.52 0.93
C SER A 23 -13.34 12.14 1.28
N ASN A 24 -14.05 12.65 0.28
CA ASN A 24 -15.42 13.14 0.44
C ASN A 24 -16.46 12.00 0.46
N GLN A 25 -16.03 10.77 0.22
CA GLN A 25 -16.83 9.56 0.30
C GLN A 25 -16.49 8.78 1.57
N PHE A 26 -17.52 8.20 2.20
CA PHE A 26 -17.33 7.26 3.29
C PHE A 26 -16.53 6.03 2.82
N LYS A 27 -15.51 5.65 3.61
CA LYS A 27 -14.74 4.42 3.42
C LYS A 27 -14.95 3.55 4.64
N ASP A 28 -15.42 2.33 4.41
CA ASP A 28 -15.74 1.37 5.47
C ASP A 28 -14.46 0.96 6.23
N PRO A 29 -14.38 1.19 7.55
CA PRO A 29 -13.23 0.78 8.37
C PRO A 29 -12.97 -0.73 8.36
N ALA A 30 -13.99 -1.58 8.13
CA ALA A 30 -13.81 -3.02 8.01
C ALA A 30 -13.08 -3.40 6.70
N ILE A 31 -13.18 -2.56 5.66
CA ILE A 31 -12.47 -2.74 4.39
C ILE A 31 -11.09 -2.10 4.44
N TYR A 32 -10.94 -0.95 5.09
CA TYR A 32 -9.70 -0.19 5.20
C TYR A 32 -9.13 -0.27 6.62
N SER A 33 -8.97 -1.49 7.12
CA SER A 33 -8.39 -1.74 8.43
C SER A 33 -6.91 -1.35 8.47
N GLU A 34 -6.37 -1.16 9.68
CA GLU A 34 -4.94 -0.96 9.90
C GLU A 34 -4.10 -2.04 9.19
N GLY A 35 -2.98 -1.62 8.61
CA GLY A 35 -2.09 -2.51 7.84
C GLY A 35 -2.52 -2.77 6.39
N THR A 36 -3.68 -2.26 5.95
CA THR A 36 -4.10 -2.37 4.55
C THR A 36 -3.18 -1.59 3.63
N LEU A 37 -2.62 -2.24 2.61
CA LEU A 37 -1.87 -1.58 1.56
C LEU A 37 -2.84 -0.86 0.60
N ILE A 38 -2.59 0.44 0.41
CA ILE A 38 -3.35 1.28 -0.51
C ILE A 38 -2.39 2.14 -1.34
N THR A 39 -2.81 2.45 -2.57
CA THR A 39 -2.22 3.51 -3.39
C THR A 39 -3.21 4.67 -3.45
N VAL A 40 -2.71 5.89 -3.26
CA VAL A 40 -3.51 7.11 -3.31
C VAL A 40 -2.89 8.06 -4.32
N VAL A 41 -3.70 8.55 -5.24
CA VAL A 41 -3.37 9.67 -6.13
C VAL A 41 -4.27 10.82 -5.71
N GLY A 42 -3.66 11.98 -5.45
CA GLY A 42 -4.39 13.11 -4.94
C GLY A 42 -3.59 14.39 -4.97
N ARG A 43 -4.26 15.49 -4.61
CA ARG A 43 -3.62 16.81 -4.49
C ARG A 43 -3.23 17.06 -3.05
N LEU A 44 -2.01 17.55 -2.84
CA LEU A 44 -1.58 18.10 -1.57
C LEU A 44 -2.15 19.51 -1.43
N GLU A 45 -3.10 19.72 -0.51
CA GLU A 45 -3.82 21.00 -0.39
C GLU A 45 -3.59 21.72 0.93
N ASP A 46 -3.32 21.01 2.01
CA ASP A 46 -3.24 21.59 3.35
C ASP A 46 -2.31 20.79 4.27
N SER A 47 -2.12 21.28 5.49
CA SER A 47 -1.45 20.60 6.58
C SER A 47 -2.25 20.70 7.87
N GLU A 48 -2.39 19.59 8.60
CA GLU A 48 -3.16 19.53 9.83
C GLU A 48 -2.26 19.10 10.99
N THR A 49 -2.21 19.90 12.05
CA THR A 49 -1.46 19.52 13.26
C THR A 49 -2.29 18.57 14.11
N ARG A 50 -1.76 17.36 14.34
CA ARG A 50 -2.33 16.39 15.29
C ARG A 50 -1.22 15.81 16.16
N LEU A 51 -1.58 15.16 17.26
CA LEU A 51 -0.61 14.53 18.13
C LEU A 51 -0.12 13.18 17.59
N ILE A 52 1.17 12.90 17.79
CA ILE A 52 1.74 11.54 17.80
C ILE A 52 2.16 11.29 19.24
N GLY A 53 1.41 10.45 19.96
CA GLY A 53 1.52 10.38 21.42
C GLY A 53 1.15 11.73 22.02
N GLU A 54 2.14 12.42 22.61
CA GLU A 54 1.99 13.75 23.21
C GLU A 54 2.62 14.87 22.36
N MET A 55 3.27 14.51 21.26
CA MET A 55 4.02 15.46 20.43
C MET A 55 3.16 15.99 19.28
N PRO A 56 3.03 17.32 19.10
CA PRO A 56 2.37 17.87 17.93
C PRO A 56 3.16 17.55 16.66
N TYR A 57 2.47 17.05 15.65
CA TYR A 57 3.03 16.69 14.35
C TYR A 57 2.20 17.30 13.23
N LEU A 58 2.86 17.94 12.27
CA LEU A 58 2.22 18.57 11.12
C LEU A 58 2.04 17.53 10.01
N TYR A 59 0.80 17.09 9.79
CA TYR A 59 0.48 16.12 8.75
C TYR A 59 0.18 16.83 7.43
N PRO A 60 0.89 16.53 6.34
CA PRO A 60 0.42 16.86 5.00
C PRO A 60 -0.94 16.20 4.75
N VAL A 61 -1.88 16.92 4.15
CA VAL A 61 -3.22 16.42 3.82
C VAL A 61 -3.38 16.28 2.32
N ILE A 62 -3.66 15.06 1.88
CA ILE A 62 -3.88 14.70 0.48
C ILE A 62 -5.39 14.55 0.25
N THR A 63 -5.97 15.38 -0.61
CA THR A 63 -7.34 15.22 -1.10
C THR A 63 -7.34 14.15 -2.20
N VAL A 64 -8.13 13.10 -2.03
CA VAL A 64 -8.16 11.93 -2.93
C VAL A 64 -8.75 12.30 -4.29
N MET A 65 -8.02 11.99 -5.35
CA MET A 65 -8.55 11.94 -6.73
C MET A 65 -8.82 10.50 -7.14
N GLU A 66 -7.91 9.59 -6.82
CA GLU A 66 -8.05 8.15 -7.05
C GLU A 66 -7.42 7.37 -5.89
N MET A 67 -8.03 6.24 -5.52
CA MET A 67 -7.53 5.37 -4.46
C MET A 67 -7.75 3.92 -4.85
N LYS A 68 -6.70 3.10 -4.68
CA LYS A 68 -6.75 1.66 -4.96
C LYS A 68 -6.29 0.89 -3.73
N LYS A 69 -7.13 -0.03 -3.27
CA LYS A 69 -6.75 -1.04 -2.27
C LYS A 69 -6.02 -2.18 -2.98
N TRP A 70 -4.92 -2.64 -2.40
CA TRP A 70 -4.23 -3.83 -2.87
C TRP A 70 -4.95 -5.06 -2.33
N SER A 71 -5.27 -6.03 -3.20
CA SER A 71 -5.77 -7.32 -2.76
C SER A 71 -4.64 -8.10 -2.08
N PRO A 72 -4.88 -8.81 -0.96
CA PRO A 72 -3.95 -9.82 -0.47
C PRO A 72 -3.71 -10.80 -1.62
N GLY A 73 -2.45 -10.95 -2.01
CA GLY A 73 -2.02 -11.48 -3.32
C GLY A 73 -2.93 -12.54 -3.92
N GLU A 74 -3.68 -12.16 -4.96
CA GLU A 74 -4.18 -13.12 -5.96
C GLU A 74 -3.00 -13.82 -6.66
N ASP A 75 -1.79 -13.26 -6.54
CA ASP A 75 -0.50 -13.81 -6.99
C ASP A 75 0.28 -14.62 -5.92
N MET A 76 -0.25 -14.82 -4.69
CA MET A 76 0.39 -15.68 -3.67
C MET A 76 -0.11 -17.14 -3.68
N TRP A 77 -0.71 -17.60 -4.78
CA TRP A 77 -0.83 -19.04 -5.01
C TRP A 77 0.51 -19.51 -5.58
N PRO A 78 1.23 -20.45 -4.94
CA PRO A 78 2.45 -20.98 -5.53
C PRO A 78 2.09 -21.58 -6.88
N ARG A 79 2.64 -21.02 -7.97
CA ARG A 79 2.60 -21.65 -9.30
C ARG A 79 3.54 -22.84 -9.26
N ILE A 80 3.06 -23.96 -8.73
CA ILE A 80 3.80 -25.21 -8.70
C ILE A 80 3.75 -25.79 -10.12
N HIS A 81 4.85 -25.62 -10.86
CA HIS A 81 5.06 -26.33 -12.11
C HIS A 81 5.97 -27.54 -11.83
N PHE A 82 5.39 -28.74 -11.86
CA PHE A 82 6.16 -29.98 -11.90
C PHE A 82 6.52 -30.29 -13.36
N GLY A 83 7.78 -30.12 -13.73
CA GLY A 83 8.29 -30.57 -15.02
C GLY A 83 8.67 -32.05 -14.95
N PHE A 84 7.92 -32.93 -15.62
CA PHE A 84 8.37 -34.29 -15.90
C PHE A 84 9.18 -34.28 -17.20
N GLY A 85 10.51 -34.27 -17.10
CA GLY A 85 11.39 -34.47 -18.25
C GLY A 85 11.55 -35.97 -18.53
N ILE A 86 10.84 -36.50 -19.53
CA ILE A 86 11.20 -37.80 -20.13
C ILE A 86 12.37 -37.53 -21.07
N GLY A 87 13.58 -37.78 -20.61
CA GLY A 87 14.76 -37.84 -21.47
C GLY A 87 14.72 -39.13 -22.28
N THR A 88 14.32 -39.06 -23.54
CA THR A 88 14.53 -40.14 -24.50
C THR A 88 15.12 -39.59 -25.80
N HIS A 89 16.21 -40.25 -26.21
CA HIS A 89 16.90 -40.25 -27.52
C HIS A 89 17.85 -39.07 -27.81
N PHE A 90 19.13 -39.25 -28.16
CA PHE A 90 19.96 -40.41 -28.59
C PHE A 90 21.38 -40.30 -28.01
#